data_AF-A0A1I2I7A1-F1
#
_entry.id   AF-A0A1I2I7A1-F1
#
_cell.length_a   1.000
_cell.length_b   1.000
_cell.length_c   1.000
_cell.angle_alpha   90.00
_cell.angle_beta   90.00
_cell.angle_gamma   90.00
#
_symmetry.space_group_name_H-M   'P 1'
#
loop_
_entity.id
_entity.type
_entity.pdbx_description
1 polymer ?
#
loop_
_entity_poly.entity_id
_entity_poly.type
_entity_poly.pdbx_seq_one_letter_code
_entity_poly.pdbx_strand_id
1 'polypeptide(L)'
;MVAQLLRLRADLLAGEVRGSARRSVLVVLGSLAGLVAAVLVAIEVVGLRDAAPEVARSVVVPVGTLIAFAFTVVPLVVGRGDQFDPRRFTVFGIGRRDLAVGLGVAGLIGVPVVAVAVVAVAQSVAWMRGAGVGVLGVVAALLAIATCALLIRVGSAVGASLIGPHRSRDAGWLVALVIVVLAIPAVSLLLRVDWLDPAGAEMQRVADIAGWTPWGAAWAVPADVASGRVGEGIVKLVIAVVVVALLGLAWWAVVGRALETVDGRARTRRYRGLGWFDTLGSTPVGAVAARALTYWGRDPRYRASYLIIVFVPLVVIPLGVAGVPWHWTALVPLPLMALIAGFLPHNDVSYDNTAVWLHVASGAPGWSDRLGRLVPVLTVGIPALVAGSWVSAWLFGDWTAFPLLVGVSTSALLSGLGLSSVVSVLLPYPTVRPGDHPFQQPQAAGVLASVAQSSIVVGILVCSVPAAWLAVLAFVDGPEPWGVLTLVVGVLVGVVVLAAGVAIGGRLFDRHGPDLLAAAQRN
;
A
#
# COMPACT_ATOMS: atom_id res chain seq x y z
N MET A 1 23.19 28.75 15.81
CA MET A 1 22.73 27.69 14.87
C MET A 1 21.33 27.15 15.20
N VAL A 2 21.07 26.50 16.36
CA VAL A 2 19.73 25.93 16.68
C VAL A 2 18.60 26.97 16.56
N ALA A 3 18.78 28.16 17.12
CA ALA A 3 17.81 29.25 17.01
C ALA A 3 17.49 29.66 15.56
N GLN A 4 18.48 29.61 14.66
CA GLN A 4 18.29 29.92 13.24
C GLN A 4 17.51 28.81 12.53
N LEU A 5 17.77 27.54 12.85
CA LEU A 5 17.00 26.40 12.32
C LEU A 5 15.54 26.41 12.82
N LEU A 6 15.31 26.84 14.07
CA LEU A 6 13.96 27.02 14.61
C LEU A 6 13.20 28.14 13.91
N ARG A 7 13.86 29.29 13.66
CA ARG A 7 13.27 30.39 12.86
C ARG A 7 12.97 29.92 11.44
N LEU A 8 13.92 29.25 10.79
CA LEU A 8 13.72 28.66 9.47
C LEU A 8 12.53 27.69 9.46
N ARG A 9 12.35 26.88 10.51
CA ARG A 9 11.20 25.97 10.63
C ARG A 9 9.88 26.72 10.71
N ALA A 10 9.81 27.77 11.52
CA ALA A 10 8.63 28.61 11.63
C ALA A 10 8.30 29.30 10.31
N ASP A 11 9.31 29.86 9.64
CA ASP A 11 9.14 30.53 8.34
C ASP A 11 8.68 29.56 7.24
N LEU A 12 9.19 28.33 7.25
CA LEU A 12 8.76 27.29 6.32
C LEU A 12 7.32 26.86 6.55
N LEU A 13 6.89 26.67 7.81
CA LEU A 13 5.50 26.37 8.13
C LEU A 13 4.56 27.51 7.70
N ALA A 14 4.97 28.77 7.89
CA ALA A 14 4.24 29.92 7.38
C ALA A 14 4.22 29.96 5.83
N GLY A 15 5.32 29.56 5.18
CA GLY A 15 5.44 29.46 3.73
C GLY A 15 4.54 28.38 3.12
N GLU A 16 4.32 27.25 3.80
CA GLU A 16 3.40 26.20 3.35
C GLU A 16 1.95 26.70 3.24
N VAL A 17 1.56 27.61 4.12
CA VAL A 17 0.25 28.28 4.12
C VAL A 17 0.16 29.36 3.04
N ARG A 18 1.28 29.97 2.62
CA ARG A 18 1.33 31.03 1.58
C ARG A 18 1.42 30.51 0.14
N GLY A 19 1.33 29.19 -0.05
CA GLY A 19 1.33 28.56 -1.39
C GLY A 19 0.07 28.86 -2.21
N SER A 20 -0.12 28.12 -3.31
CA SER A 20 -1.37 28.22 -4.10
C SER A 20 -2.60 27.98 -3.23
N ALA A 21 -3.71 28.68 -3.50
CA ALA A 21 -4.93 28.63 -2.69
C ALA A 21 -5.38 27.19 -2.37
N ARG A 22 -5.35 26.29 -3.37
CA ARG A 22 -5.67 24.86 -3.18
C ARG A 22 -4.71 24.15 -2.23
N ARG A 23 -3.40 24.39 -2.32
CA ARG A 23 -2.41 23.77 -1.42
C ARG A 23 -2.55 24.32 -0.01
N SER A 24 -2.71 25.64 0.12
CA SER A 24 -2.92 26.31 1.40
C SER A 24 -4.15 25.73 2.12
N VAL A 25 -5.30 25.67 1.44
CA VAL A 25 -6.54 25.11 1.99
C VAL A 25 -6.35 23.66 2.43
N LEU A 26 -5.71 22.82 1.63
CA LEU A 26 -5.46 21.41 2.00
C LEU A 26 -4.53 21.27 3.21
N VAL A 27 -3.46 22.08 3.29
CA VAL A 27 -2.52 22.05 4.42
C VAL A 27 -3.20 22.55 5.69
N VAL A 28 -3.96 23.65 5.61
CA VAL A 28 -4.67 24.22 6.76
C VAL A 28 -5.77 23.28 7.25
N LEU A 29 -6.66 22.81 6.37
CA LEU A 29 -7.73 21.90 6.75
C LEU A 29 -7.18 20.56 7.28
N GLY A 30 -6.15 20.00 6.64
CA GLY A 30 -5.51 18.77 7.12
C GLY A 30 -4.84 18.93 8.48
N SER A 31 -4.14 20.06 8.70
CA SER A 31 -3.52 20.39 9.98
C SER A 31 -4.54 20.61 11.08
N LEU A 32 -5.62 21.34 10.77
CA LEU A 32 -6.72 21.62 11.70
C LEU A 32 -7.46 20.33 12.05
N ALA A 33 -7.82 19.50 11.07
CA ALA A 33 -8.47 18.22 11.30
C ALA A 33 -7.62 17.29 12.18
N GLY A 34 -6.31 17.21 11.92
CA GLY A 34 -5.38 16.44 12.75
C GLY A 34 -5.27 16.97 14.19
N LEU A 35 -5.24 18.29 14.37
CA LEU A 35 -5.20 18.91 15.69
C LEU A 35 -6.52 18.72 16.46
N VAL A 36 -7.67 18.89 15.79
CA VAL A 36 -8.99 18.64 16.36
C VAL A 36 -9.11 17.18 16.78
N ALA A 37 -8.71 16.23 15.92
CA ALA A 37 -8.68 14.81 16.28
C ALA A 37 -7.80 14.54 17.51
N ALA A 38 -6.62 15.16 17.59
CA ALA A 38 -5.75 15.02 18.76
C ALA A 38 -6.36 15.61 20.04
N VAL A 39 -7.08 16.73 19.94
CA VAL A 39 -7.82 17.32 21.08
C VAL A 39 -8.97 16.42 21.51
N LEU A 40 -9.73 15.86 20.58
CA LEU A 40 -10.81 14.91 20.89
C LEU A 40 -10.26 13.67 21.60
N VAL A 41 -9.18 13.07 21.07
CA VAL A 41 -8.50 11.95 21.73
C VAL A 41 -8.00 12.35 23.12
N ALA A 42 -7.43 13.55 23.26
CA ALA A 42 -6.97 14.07 24.55
C ALA A 42 -8.11 14.22 25.57
N ILE A 43 -9.29 14.71 25.14
CA ILE A 43 -10.47 14.81 26.00
C ILE A 43 -10.90 13.42 26.50
N GLU A 44 -11.00 12.44 25.60
CA GLU A 44 -11.32 11.05 25.96
C GLU A 44 -10.30 10.46 26.94
N VAL A 45 -9.01 10.66 26.68
CA VAL A 45 -7.92 10.17 27.56
C VAL A 45 -7.98 10.82 28.94
N VAL A 46 -8.28 12.13 29.02
CA VAL A 46 -8.48 12.80 30.32
C VAL A 46 -9.72 12.27 31.02
N GLY A 47 -10.79 11.96 30.29
CA GLY A 47 -12.01 11.34 30.83
C GLY A 47 -11.76 9.98 31.48
N LEU A 48 -10.71 9.26 31.07
CA LEU A 48 -10.30 8.00 31.69
C LEU A 48 -9.63 8.20 33.06
N ARG A 49 -9.42 9.43 33.55
CA ARG A 49 -8.79 9.69 34.86
C ARG A 49 -9.55 9.05 36.02
N ASP A 50 -10.87 9.00 35.96
CA ASP A 50 -11.70 8.48 37.06
C ASP A 50 -12.06 6.98 36.87
N ALA A 51 -11.70 6.39 35.72
CA ALA A 51 -11.93 4.98 35.44
C ALA A 51 -10.93 4.06 36.17
N ALA A 52 -11.20 2.75 36.24
CA ALA A 52 -10.21 1.79 36.75
C ALA A 52 -8.88 1.87 35.95
N PRO A 53 -7.69 1.75 36.59
CA PRO A 53 -6.39 1.80 35.90
C PRO A 53 -6.29 0.82 34.73
N GLU A 54 -6.90 -0.35 34.86
CA GLU A 54 -6.93 -1.41 33.84
C GLU A 54 -7.70 -0.95 32.61
N VAL A 55 -8.86 -0.30 32.81
CA VAL A 55 -9.68 0.28 31.74
C VAL A 55 -8.90 1.38 31.02
N ALA A 56 -8.29 2.30 31.76
CA ALA A 56 -7.49 3.37 31.17
C ALA A 56 -6.31 2.83 30.35
N ARG A 57 -5.62 1.80 30.87
CA ARG A 57 -4.52 1.10 30.18
C ARG A 57 -4.96 0.48 28.85
N SER A 58 -6.11 -0.18 28.86
CA SER A 58 -6.66 -0.90 27.70
C SER A 58 -6.91 0.01 26.49
N VAL A 59 -7.14 1.31 26.74
CA VAL A 59 -7.40 2.30 25.69
C VAL A 59 -6.13 3.09 25.35
N VAL A 60 -5.44 3.61 26.36
CA VAL A 60 -4.30 4.53 26.16
C VAL A 60 -3.12 3.84 25.47
N VAL A 61 -2.81 2.59 25.83
CA VAL A 61 -1.66 1.88 25.27
C VAL A 61 -1.85 1.53 23.79
N PRO A 62 -2.97 0.92 23.35
CA PRO A 62 -3.18 0.64 21.92
C PRO A 62 -3.28 1.91 21.07
N VAL A 63 -3.98 2.95 21.55
CA VAL A 63 -4.09 4.23 20.84
C VAL A 63 -2.71 4.88 20.67
N GLY A 64 -1.93 4.97 21.74
CA GLY A 64 -0.57 5.50 21.69
C GLY A 64 0.37 4.71 20.76
N THR A 65 0.24 3.38 20.77
CA THR A 65 0.98 2.48 19.88
C THR A 65 0.64 2.73 18.41
N LEU A 66 -0.65 2.85 18.09
CA LEU A 66 -1.13 3.13 16.73
C LEU A 66 -0.62 4.50 16.24
N ILE A 67 -0.65 5.52 17.10
CA ILE A 67 -0.09 6.84 16.81
C ILE A 67 1.40 6.73 16.50
N ALA A 68 2.21 6.13 17.38
CA ALA A 68 3.65 5.98 17.15
C ALA A 68 3.95 5.14 15.89
N PHE A 69 3.16 4.11 15.61
CA PHE A 69 3.27 3.30 14.40
C PHE A 69 2.99 4.12 13.13
N ALA A 70 1.93 4.94 13.12
CA ALA A 70 1.63 5.84 12.02
C ALA A 70 2.79 6.83 11.76
N PHE A 71 3.48 7.29 12.81
CA PHE A 71 4.66 8.16 12.73
C PHE A 71 5.90 7.46 12.16
N THR A 72 5.88 6.13 12.05
CA THR A 72 6.91 5.35 11.32
C THR A 72 6.53 5.21 9.85
N VAL A 73 5.29 4.78 9.59
CA VAL A 73 4.83 4.39 8.25
C VAL A 73 4.62 5.60 7.34
N VAL A 74 3.93 6.64 7.83
CA VAL A 74 3.60 7.80 7.00
C VAL A 74 4.86 8.52 6.49
N PRO A 75 5.85 8.86 7.33
CA PRO A 75 7.03 9.61 6.88
C PRO A 75 7.98 8.78 6.00
N LEU A 76 8.15 7.49 6.32
CA LEU A 76 8.95 6.56 5.52
C LEU A 76 8.47 6.44 4.09
N VAL A 77 7.18 6.66 3.87
CA VAL A 77 6.56 6.36 2.59
C VAL A 77 6.19 7.61 1.82
N VAL A 78 5.68 8.64 2.50
CA VAL A 78 5.44 9.93 1.88
C VAL A 78 6.75 10.52 1.35
N GLY A 79 7.88 10.25 2.03
CA GLY A 79 9.24 10.43 1.49
C GLY A 79 9.50 11.79 0.85
N ARG A 80 8.73 12.83 1.20
CA ARG A 80 8.91 14.16 0.64
C ARG A 80 10.29 14.60 1.08
N GLY A 81 11.08 15.13 0.15
CA GLY A 81 12.38 15.70 0.46
C GLY A 81 12.20 16.63 1.66
N ASP A 82 12.71 16.19 2.81
CA ASP A 82 12.56 16.93 4.06
C ASP A 82 13.15 18.31 3.78
N GLN A 83 12.41 19.35 4.11
CA GLN A 83 12.94 20.72 3.98
C GLN A 83 14.19 20.88 4.87
N PHE A 84 14.34 19.99 5.85
CA PHE A 84 15.49 19.80 6.73
C PHE A 84 16.40 18.63 6.33
N ASP A 85 16.44 18.24 5.05
CA ASP A 85 17.40 17.25 4.56
C ASP A 85 18.84 17.72 4.90
N PRO A 86 19.62 16.94 5.68
CA PRO A 86 20.99 17.29 6.05
C PRO A 86 21.87 17.64 4.84
N ARG A 87 21.59 17.06 3.66
CA ARG A 87 22.31 17.32 2.40
C ARG A 87 22.27 18.79 2.00
N ARG A 88 21.18 19.50 2.29
CA ARG A 88 21.03 20.93 1.98
C ARG A 88 21.93 21.82 2.83
N PHE A 89 22.45 21.28 3.94
CA PHE A 89 23.33 22.00 4.85
C PHE A 89 24.82 21.70 4.63
N THR A 90 25.16 20.81 3.69
CA THR A 90 26.55 20.44 3.37
C THR A 90 27.39 21.64 2.95
N VAL A 91 26.80 22.60 2.23
CA VAL A 91 27.46 23.81 1.73
C VAL A 91 27.92 24.74 2.86
N PHE A 92 27.30 24.65 4.05
CA PHE A 92 27.62 25.52 5.19
C PHE A 92 28.72 24.96 6.12
N GLY A 93 29.26 23.76 5.84
CA GLY A 93 30.36 23.18 6.61
C GLY A 93 30.03 22.89 8.09
N ILE A 94 28.75 22.69 8.43
CA ILE A 94 28.30 22.48 9.81
C ILE A 94 28.72 21.08 10.28
N GLY A 95 29.27 20.98 11.49
CA GLY A 95 29.64 19.71 12.10
C GLY A 95 28.45 18.76 12.29
N ARG A 96 28.70 17.45 12.12
CA ARG A 96 27.67 16.39 12.21
C ARG A 96 26.85 16.44 13.50
N ARG A 97 27.50 16.68 14.65
CA ARG A 97 26.83 16.72 15.97
C ARG A 97 25.86 17.89 16.05
N ASP A 98 26.34 19.08 15.72
CA ASP A 98 25.55 20.31 15.76
C ASP A 98 24.35 20.21 14.82
N LEU A 99 24.57 19.75 13.59
CA LEU A 99 23.51 19.58 12.61
C LEU A 99 22.47 18.54 13.08
N ALA A 100 22.88 17.37 13.59
CA ALA A 100 21.96 16.36 14.06
C ALA A 100 21.08 16.86 15.22
N VAL A 101 21.66 17.55 16.20
CA VAL A 101 20.93 18.15 17.33
C VAL A 101 20.02 19.27 16.84
N GLY A 102 20.52 20.20 16.03
CA GLY A 102 19.76 21.34 15.54
C GLY A 102 18.54 20.94 14.71
N LEU A 103 18.70 19.98 13.79
CA LEU A 103 17.60 19.46 12.97
C LEU A 103 16.62 18.60 13.81
N GLY A 104 17.14 17.87 14.80
CA GLY A 104 16.34 17.10 15.75
C GLY A 104 15.41 17.99 16.57
N VAL A 105 15.97 19.04 17.20
CA VAL A 105 15.19 20.02 17.98
C VAL A 105 14.22 20.79 17.09
N ALA A 106 14.65 21.22 15.89
CA ALA A 106 13.74 21.84 14.93
C ALA A 106 12.60 20.90 14.48
N GLY A 107 12.80 19.58 14.56
CA GLY A 107 11.78 18.58 14.28
C GLY A 107 10.66 18.50 15.30
N LEU A 108 10.89 18.98 16.53
CA LEU A 108 9.86 19.04 17.56
C LEU A 108 8.78 20.08 17.22
N ILE A 109 9.13 21.09 16.41
CA ILE A 109 8.22 22.13 15.95
C ILE A 109 7.57 21.67 14.63
N GLY A 110 6.51 20.88 14.74
CA GLY A 110 5.69 20.47 13.62
C GLY A 110 4.29 20.08 14.07
N VAL A 111 3.29 20.33 13.22
CA VAL A 111 1.87 20.04 13.54
C VAL A 111 1.67 18.59 14.06
N PRO A 112 2.25 17.54 13.45
CA PRO A 112 2.10 16.18 13.97
C PRO A 112 2.70 15.99 15.37
N VAL A 113 3.87 16.58 15.65
CA VAL A 113 4.53 16.46 16.96
C VAL A 113 3.77 17.24 18.03
N VAL A 114 3.20 18.41 17.69
CA VAL A 114 2.32 19.17 18.58
C VAL A 114 1.06 18.37 18.90
N ALA A 115 0.44 17.73 17.90
CA ALA A 115 -0.71 16.86 18.10
C ALA A 115 -0.40 15.70 19.08
N VAL A 116 0.74 15.02 18.91
CA VAL A 116 1.16 13.98 19.87
C VAL A 116 1.48 14.55 21.24
N ALA A 117 2.08 15.74 21.32
CA ALA A 117 2.34 16.40 22.59
C ALA A 117 1.04 16.68 23.37
N VAL A 118 -0.03 17.12 22.68
CA VAL A 118 -1.36 17.30 23.29
C VAL A 118 -1.88 15.98 23.88
N VAL A 119 -1.81 14.88 23.12
CA VAL A 119 -2.24 13.55 23.59
C VAL A 119 -1.35 13.03 24.73
N ALA A 120 -0.04 13.27 24.69
CA ALA A 120 0.90 12.84 25.73
C ALA A 120 0.74 13.63 27.04
N VAL A 121 0.40 14.93 26.95
CA VAL A 121 0.02 15.75 28.11
C VAL A 121 -1.29 15.22 28.70
N ALA A 122 -2.30 14.93 27.87
CA ALA A 122 -3.56 14.33 28.33
C ALA A 122 -3.34 12.98 29.03
N GLN A 123 -2.48 12.11 28.49
CA GLN A 123 -2.06 10.88 29.17
C GLN A 123 -1.48 11.19 30.56
N SER A 124 -0.57 12.17 30.65
CA SER A 124 0.05 12.51 31.93
C SER A 124 -1.02 12.90 32.96
N VAL A 125 -2.01 13.70 32.56
CA VAL A 125 -3.14 14.10 33.40
C VAL A 125 -3.99 12.90 33.83
N ALA A 126 -4.26 11.95 32.92
CA ALA A 126 -5.03 10.73 33.23
C ALA A 126 -4.39 9.89 34.35
N TRP A 127 -3.06 9.95 34.47
CA TRP A 127 -2.28 9.20 35.45
C TRP A 127 -1.84 10.03 36.69
N MET A 128 -2.22 11.31 36.77
CA MET A 128 -2.06 12.15 37.97
C MET A 128 -3.10 11.80 39.06
N ARG A 129 -3.13 10.52 39.44
CA ARG A 129 -3.91 9.96 40.55
C ARG A 129 -3.09 9.84 41.83
N GLY A 130 -1.76 9.89 41.72
CA GLY A 130 -0.81 9.95 42.82
C GLY A 130 0.52 10.55 42.37
N ALA A 131 1.31 11.09 43.30
CA ALA A 131 2.52 11.86 42.98
C ALA A 131 3.56 11.05 42.18
N GLY A 132 3.80 9.78 42.53
CA GLY A 132 4.76 8.92 41.84
C GLY A 132 4.33 8.54 40.41
N VAL A 133 3.08 8.15 40.23
CA VAL A 133 2.52 7.75 38.92
C VAL A 133 2.40 8.97 37.99
N GLY A 134 2.08 10.15 38.53
CA GLY A 134 2.05 11.40 37.77
C GLY A 134 3.41 11.77 37.20
N VAL A 135 4.48 11.70 38.00
CA VAL A 135 5.86 11.94 37.52
C VAL A 135 6.25 10.95 36.42
N LEU A 136 5.94 9.66 36.60
CA LEU A 136 6.17 8.65 35.57
C LEU A 136 5.35 8.93 34.30
N GLY A 137 4.13 9.42 34.43
CA GLY A 137 3.29 9.86 33.32
C GLY A 137 3.96 10.95 32.49
N VAL A 138 4.56 11.95 33.15
CA VAL A 138 5.32 13.02 32.46
C VAL A 138 6.56 12.48 31.77
N VAL A 139 7.34 11.63 32.45
CA VAL A 139 8.55 11.02 31.84
C VAL A 139 8.18 10.18 30.62
N ALA A 140 7.13 9.36 30.74
CA ALA A 140 6.58 8.57 29.65
C ALA A 140 6.10 9.44 28.48
N ALA A 141 5.42 10.56 28.76
CA ALA A 141 4.99 11.52 27.75
C ALA A 141 6.17 12.12 26.99
N LEU A 142 7.23 12.53 27.69
CA LEU A 142 8.45 13.05 27.06
C LEU A 142 9.12 12.00 26.16
N LEU A 143 9.20 10.74 26.60
CA LEU A 143 9.73 9.64 25.80
C LEU A 143 8.86 9.33 24.59
N ALA A 144 7.52 9.38 24.72
CA ALA A 144 6.59 9.18 23.62
C ALA A 144 6.73 10.28 22.55
N ILE A 145 6.82 11.55 22.96
CA ILE A 145 7.04 12.69 22.07
C ILE A 145 8.40 12.55 21.35
N ALA A 146 9.46 12.23 22.09
CA ALA A 146 10.80 12.04 21.52
C ALA A 146 10.83 10.89 20.50
N THR A 147 10.18 9.77 20.83
CA THR A 147 10.05 8.61 19.95
C THR A 147 9.34 9.00 18.65
N CYS A 148 8.17 9.64 18.74
CA CYS A 148 7.40 10.06 17.57
C CYS A 148 8.15 11.08 16.71
N ALA A 149 8.81 12.06 17.32
CA ALA A 149 9.59 13.07 16.60
C ALA A 149 10.78 12.46 15.86
N LEU A 150 11.51 11.54 16.49
CA LEU A 150 12.64 10.84 15.86
C LEU A 150 12.18 9.87 14.77
N LEU A 151 11.05 9.17 14.96
CA LEU A 151 10.45 8.31 13.93
C LEU A 151 10.11 9.10 12.67
N ILE A 152 9.57 10.32 12.79
CA ILE A 152 9.35 11.20 11.63
C ILE A 152 10.66 11.49 10.89
N ARG A 153 11.71 11.84 11.61
CA ARG A 153 13.00 12.23 11.01
C ARG A 153 13.72 11.07 10.34
N VAL A 154 13.90 9.98 11.09
CA VAL A 154 14.53 8.76 10.59
C VAL A 154 13.70 8.18 9.44
N GLY A 155 12.37 8.11 9.61
CA GLY A 155 11.44 7.67 8.58
C GLY A 155 11.57 8.50 7.31
N SER A 156 11.46 9.82 7.40
CA SER A 156 11.55 10.70 6.21
C SER A 156 12.88 10.58 5.48
N ALA A 157 14.00 10.52 6.20
CA ALA A 157 15.32 10.44 5.60
C ALA A 157 15.62 9.05 5.00
N VAL A 158 15.23 7.97 5.68
CA VAL A 158 15.31 6.61 5.13
C VAL A 158 14.41 6.48 3.92
N GLY A 159 13.17 6.95 4.02
CA GLY A 159 12.20 6.99 2.94
C GLY A 159 12.73 7.71 1.71
N ALA A 160 13.28 8.92 1.87
CA ALA A 160 13.91 9.67 0.79
C ALA A 160 15.06 8.90 0.11
N SER A 161 15.89 8.18 0.88
CA SER A 161 17.00 7.39 0.35
C SER A 161 16.58 6.11 -0.39
N LEU A 162 15.55 5.41 0.10
CA LEU A 162 15.05 4.17 -0.50
C LEU A 162 14.18 4.43 -1.73
N ILE A 163 13.42 5.53 -1.69
CA ILE A 163 12.35 5.81 -2.65
C ILE A 163 12.85 6.76 -3.74
N GLY A 164 13.91 7.53 -3.51
CA GLY A 164 14.55 8.39 -4.52
C GLY A 164 13.74 9.64 -4.88
N PRO A 165 14.39 10.72 -5.35
CA PRO A 165 13.75 12.04 -5.54
C PRO A 165 12.61 12.02 -6.58
N HIS A 166 12.63 11.10 -7.54
CA HIS A 166 11.59 10.98 -8.57
C HIS A 166 10.42 10.05 -8.22
N ARG A 167 10.50 9.30 -7.12
CA ARG A 167 9.53 8.24 -6.76
C ARG A 167 8.89 8.45 -5.36
N SER A 168 9.28 9.51 -4.65
CA SER A 168 8.74 9.90 -3.33
C SER A 168 7.24 10.22 -3.31
N ARG A 169 6.68 10.71 -4.42
CA ARG A 169 5.23 10.96 -4.53
C ARG A 169 4.41 9.69 -4.74
N ASP A 170 5.08 8.59 -5.07
CA ASP A 170 4.47 7.39 -5.63
C ASP A 170 4.16 6.35 -4.55
N ALA A 171 5.07 6.25 -3.59
CA ALA A 171 4.93 5.35 -2.47
C ALA A 171 3.83 5.83 -1.50
N GLY A 172 3.62 7.15 -1.39
CA GLY A 172 2.57 7.75 -0.56
C GLY A 172 1.15 7.26 -0.89
N TRP A 173 0.85 6.94 -2.16
CA TRP A 173 -0.46 6.38 -2.56
C TRP A 173 -0.59 4.90 -2.27
N LEU A 174 0.48 4.12 -2.46
CA LEU A 174 0.50 2.71 -2.08
C LEU A 174 0.32 2.54 -0.58
N VAL A 175 0.81 3.48 0.22
CA VAL A 175 0.61 3.46 1.67
C VAL A 175 -0.64 4.16 2.13
N ALA A 176 -1.16 5.16 1.43
CA ALA A 176 -2.55 5.57 1.64
C ALA A 176 -3.50 4.40 1.36
N LEU A 177 -3.25 3.61 0.30
CA LEU A 177 -4.00 2.40 0.00
C LEU A 177 -3.82 1.34 1.08
N VAL A 178 -2.59 1.03 1.51
CA VAL A 178 -2.34 0.08 2.60
C VAL A 178 -2.95 0.56 3.92
N ILE A 179 -2.83 1.84 4.26
CA ILE A 179 -3.44 2.43 5.46
C ILE A 179 -4.96 2.37 5.36
N VAL A 180 -5.57 2.72 4.23
CA VAL A 180 -7.03 2.62 4.04
C VAL A 180 -7.50 1.17 4.08
N VAL A 181 -6.80 0.26 3.40
CA VAL A 181 -7.08 -1.18 3.38
C VAL A 181 -6.91 -1.81 4.75
N LEU A 182 -5.95 -1.36 5.57
CA LEU A 182 -5.78 -1.80 6.96
C LEU A 182 -6.69 -1.03 7.94
N ALA A 183 -7.13 0.17 7.58
CA ALA A 183 -8.09 0.94 8.36
C ALA A 183 -9.51 0.41 8.20
N ILE A 184 -9.88 -0.17 7.05
CA ILE A 184 -11.19 -0.81 6.85
C ILE A 184 -11.45 -1.95 7.88
N PRO A 185 -10.55 -2.93 8.10
CA PRO A 185 -10.72 -3.92 9.15
C PRO A 185 -10.61 -3.29 10.53
N ALA A 186 -9.74 -2.28 10.74
CA ALA A 186 -9.67 -1.57 12.02
C ALA A 186 -11.00 -0.87 12.37
N VAL A 187 -11.64 -0.19 11.42
CA VAL A 187 -12.96 0.44 11.57
C VAL A 187 -14.04 -0.62 11.75
N SER A 188 -13.99 -1.73 11.01
CA SER A 188 -14.92 -2.85 11.21
C SER A 188 -14.75 -3.54 12.58
N LEU A 189 -13.53 -3.58 13.13
CA LEU A 189 -13.24 -4.05 14.50
C LEU A 189 -13.74 -3.05 15.53
N LEU A 190 -13.56 -1.75 15.29
CA LEU A 190 -14.01 -0.65 16.15
C LEU A 190 -15.54 -0.49 16.17
N LEU A 191 -16.27 -0.96 15.15
CA LEU A 191 -17.73 -0.88 15.06
C LEU A 191 -18.47 -2.04 15.73
N ARG A 192 -17.76 -3.06 16.21
CA ARG A 192 -18.38 -4.17 16.93
C ARG A 192 -18.44 -3.86 18.44
N VAL A 193 -19.61 -4.08 19.03
CA VAL A 193 -19.95 -3.64 20.41
C VAL A 193 -19.17 -4.40 21.49
N ASP A 194 -18.79 -5.66 21.26
CA ASP A 194 -18.21 -6.53 22.30
C ASP A 194 -16.70 -6.34 22.56
N TRP A 195 -15.96 -5.75 21.62
CA TRP A 195 -14.50 -5.48 21.67
C TRP A 195 -14.22 -4.10 22.23
N LEU A 196 -15.22 -3.23 22.21
CA LEU A 196 -15.16 -1.88 22.75
C LEU A 196 -15.27 -1.85 24.26
N ASP A 197 -15.59 -2.97 24.92
CA ASP A 197 -15.56 -3.02 26.38
C ASP A 197 -14.10 -2.88 26.85
N PRO A 198 -13.70 -1.72 27.41
CA PRO A 198 -12.35 -1.51 27.89
C PRO A 198 -12.01 -2.43 29.09
N ALA A 199 -13.03 -3.00 29.74
CA ALA A 199 -12.88 -4.00 30.79
C ALA A 199 -12.74 -5.44 30.23
N GLY A 200 -12.97 -5.66 28.93
CA GLY A 200 -12.91 -6.96 28.29
C GLY A 200 -11.49 -7.56 28.23
N ALA A 201 -11.39 -8.88 28.34
CA ALA A 201 -10.12 -9.60 28.32
C ALA A 201 -9.33 -9.41 27.00
N GLU A 202 -10.02 -9.20 25.88
CA GLU A 202 -9.37 -8.99 24.58
C GLU A 202 -8.65 -7.64 24.50
N MET A 203 -9.27 -6.54 24.98
CA MET A 203 -8.65 -5.23 24.96
C MET A 203 -7.44 -5.16 25.90
N GLN A 204 -7.51 -5.87 27.04
CA GLN A 204 -6.36 -6.05 27.93
C GLN A 204 -5.22 -6.81 27.23
N ARG A 205 -5.51 -7.91 26.51
CA ARG A 205 -4.52 -8.64 25.72
C ARG A 205 -3.86 -7.76 24.66
N VAL A 206 -4.63 -6.94 23.96
CA VAL A 206 -4.08 -6.00 22.96
C VAL A 206 -3.16 -5.00 23.63
N ALA A 207 -3.56 -4.40 24.76
CA ALA A 207 -2.72 -3.47 25.50
C ALA A 207 -1.46 -4.13 26.06
N ASP A 208 -1.53 -5.39 26.50
CA ASP A 208 -0.36 -6.16 26.92
C ASP A 208 0.64 -6.31 25.78
N ILE A 209 0.21 -6.84 24.64
CA ILE A 209 1.07 -7.04 23.46
C ILE A 209 1.63 -5.71 22.98
N ALA A 210 0.77 -4.69 22.83
CA ALA A 210 1.15 -3.35 22.37
C ALA A 210 2.19 -2.70 23.28
N GLY A 211 2.03 -2.85 24.60
CA GLY A 211 2.95 -2.30 25.61
C GLY A 211 4.36 -2.91 25.59
N TRP A 212 4.54 -4.09 25.00
CA TRP A 212 5.87 -4.69 24.78
C TRP A 212 6.52 -4.28 23.46
N THR A 213 5.80 -3.57 22.59
CA THR A 213 6.34 -3.11 21.31
C THR A 213 7.16 -1.82 21.46
N PRO A 214 8.11 -1.55 20.55
CA PRO A 214 8.85 -0.28 20.52
C PRO A 214 7.97 0.97 20.41
N TRP A 215 6.78 0.83 19.83
CA TRP A 215 5.81 1.93 19.63
C TRP A 215 4.95 2.19 20.86
N GLY A 216 4.62 1.13 21.63
CA GLY A 216 3.71 1.21 22.78
C GLY A 216 4.39 1.32 24.15
N ALA A 217 5.67 0.95 24.26
CA ALA A 217 6.37 0.85 25.54
C ALA A 217 6.28 2.12 26.40
N ALA A 218 6.48 3.31 25.81
CA ALA A 218 6.38 4.58 26.54
C ALA A 218 4.97 4.83 27.10
N TRP A 219 3.93 4.49 26.33
CA TRP A 219 2.52 4.69 26.73
C TRP A 219 2.10 3.73 27.86
N ALA A 220 2.72 2.54 27.92
CA ALA A 220 2.41 1.51 28.91
C ALA A 220 3.03 1.75 30.29
N VAL A 221 4.13 2.50 30.41
CA VAL A 221 4.86 2.71 31.68
C VAL A 221 3.96 3.18 32.84
N PRO A 222 3.26 4.33 32.76
CA PRO A 222 2.45 4.81 33.88
C PRO A 222 1.26 3.88 34.14
N ALA A 223 0.73 3.25 33.09
CA ALA A 223 -0.41 2.36 33.17
C ALA A 223 -0.11 1.07 33.92
N ASP A 224 1.07 0.45 33.69
CA ASP A 224 1.49 -0.76 34.38
C ASP A 224 1.84 -0.52 35.84
N VAL A 225 2.50 0.60 36.15
CA VAL A 225 2.79 0.98 37.53
C VAL A 225 1.50 1.29 38.29
N ALA A 226 0.55 1.99 37.66
CA ALA A 226 -0.77 2.27 38.26
C ALA A 226 -1.60 1.00 38.50
N SER A 227 -1.42 -0.04 37.69
CA SER A 227 -2.08 -1.34 37.83
C SER A 227 -1.35 -2.27 38.83
N GLY A 228 -0.36 -1.78 39.57
CA GLY A 228 0.43 -2.57 40.54
C GLY A 228 1.55 -3.42 39.93
N ARG A 229 1.72 -3.44 38.60
CA ARG A 229 2.79 -4.19 37.89
C ARG A 229 4.06 -3.34 37.75
N VAL A 230 4.65 -2.96 38.89
CA VAL A 230 5.82 -2.05 38.93
C VAL A 230 7.02 -2.62 38.15
N GLY A 231 7.28 -3.92 38.26
CA GLY A 231 8.38 -4.58 37.55
C GLY A 231 8.25 -4.46 36.03
N GLU A 232 7.07 -4.74 35.47
CA GLU A 232 6.82 -4.58 34.03
C GLU A 232 6.93 -3.12 33.59
N GLY A 233 6.43 -2.18 34.38
CA GLY A 233 6.52 -0.75 34.11
C GLY A 233 7.98 -0.27 34.00
N ILE A 234 8.86 -0.75 34.89
CA ILE A 234 10.30 -0.44 34.85
C ILE A 234 10.95 -1.02 33.58
N VAL A 235 10.63 -2.28 33.23
CA VAL A 235 11.17 -2.90 32.02
C VAL A 235 10.72 -2.14 30.77
N LYS A 236 9.44 -1.78 30.68
CA LYS A 236 8.89 -0.99 29.55
C LYS A 236 9.47 0.42 29.49
N LEU A 237 9.80 1.02 30.64
CA LEU A 237 10.53 2.29 30.68
C LEU A 237 11.94 2.15 30.11
N VAL A 238 12.66 1.08 30.46
CA VAL A 238 13.98 0.77 29.86
C VAL A 238 13.84 0.57 28.36
N ILE A 239 12.83 -0.18 27.88
CA ILE A 239 12.56 -0.36 26.46
C ILE A 239 12.34 1.01 25.79
N ALA A 240 11.51 1.89 26.34
CA ALA A 240 11.26 3.21 25.79
C ALA A 240 12.53 4.08 25.70
N VAL A 241 13.38 4.05 26.72
CA VAL A 241 14.68 4.76 26.72
C VAL A 241 15.62 4.19 25.65
N VAL A 242 15.70 2.85 25.54
CA VAL A 242 16.52 2.18 24.52
C VAL A 242 16.03 2.53 23.11
N VAL A 243 14.71 2.56 22.89
CA VAL A 243 14.12 2.94 21.59
C VAL A 243 14.51 4.37 21.22
N VAL A 244 14.37 5.33 22.14
CA VAL A 244 14.79 6.74 21.89
C VAL A 244 16.28 6.81 21.60
N ALA A 245 17.12 6.09 22.35
CA ALA A 245 18.57 6.06 22.13
C ALA A 245 18.94 5.47 20.76
N LEU A 246 18.35 4.34 20.38
CA LEU A 246 18.57 3.71 19.07
C LEU A 246 18.09 4.59 17.92
N LEU A 247 16.93 5.25 18.05
CA LEU A 247 16.45 6.21 17.07
C LEU A 247 17.35 7.44 16.98
N GLY A 248 17.88 7.93 18.11
CA GLY A 248 18.87 9.00 18.14
C GLY A 248 20.18 8.63 17.44
N LEU A 249 20.68 7.41 17.67
CA LEU A 249 21.84 6.86 16.97
C LEU A 249 21.58 6.69 15.47
N ALA A 250 20.39 6.19 15.10
CA ALA A 250 19.98 6.05 13.71
C ALA A 250 19.92 7.42 13.02
N TRP A 251 19.35 8.44 13.67
CA TRP A 251 19.34 9.81 13.17
C TRP A 251 20.76 10.36 12.99
N TRP A 252 21.62 10.21 14.00
CA TRP A 252 23.01 10.62 13.92
C TRP A 252 23.77 9.91 12.79
N ALA A 253 23.52 8.62 12.58
CA ALA A 253 24.07 7.82 11.47
C ALA A 253 23.58 8.30 10.09
N VAL A 254 22.30 8.62 9.98
CA VAL A 254 21.68 9.13 8.75
C VAL A 254 22.24 10.51 8.39
N VAL A 255 22.35 11.42 9.36
CA VAL A 255 22.96 12.75 9.16
C VAL A 255 24.42 12.62 8.70
N GLY A 256 25.21 11.73 9.35
CA GLY A 256 26.60 11.49 8.96
C GLY A 256 26.72 10.99 7.52
N ARG A 257 25.95 9.94 7.18
CA ARG A 257 25.90 9.43 5.81
C ARG A 257 25.49 10.51 4.82
N ALA A 258 24.47 11.31 5.13
CA ALA A 258 23.99 12.37 4.27
C ALA A 258 25.04 13.48 4.00
N LEU A 259 25.91 13.77 4.97
CA LEU A 259 27.01 14.74 4.81
C LEU A 259 28.19 14.18 4.01
N GLU A 260 28.43 12.87 4.08
CA GLU A 260 29.57 12.21 3.42
C GLU A 260 29.24 11.71 2.00
N THR A 261 27.97 11.40 1.72
CA THR A 261 27.56 10.91 0.40
C THR A 261 27.37 12.06 -0.59
N VAL A 262 28.22 12.12 -1.61
CA VAL A 262 27.92 12.88 -2.83
C VAL A 262 26.91 12.07 -3.64
N ASP A 263 25.75 12.65 -3.98
CA ASP A 263 24.82 12.04 -4.94
C ASP A 263 25.50 11.97 -6.31
N GLY A 264 26.19 10.86 -6.56
CA GLY A 264 27.21 10.75 -7.59
C GLY A 264 26.96 9.60 -8.56
N ARG A 265 26.61 9.98 -9.78
CA ARG A 265 26.56 9.20 -11.03
C ARG A 265 25.42 8.18 -11.13
N ALA A 266 24.53 8.43 -12.10
CA ALA A 266 23.72 7.38 -12.68
C ALA A 266 24.63 6.20 -13.03
N ARG A 267 24.48 5.07 -12.33
CA ARG A 267 25.22 3.84 -12.64
C ARG A 267 24.89 3.48 -14.08
N THR A 268 25.81 3.72 -15.00
CA THR A 268 25.72 3.25 -16.38
C THR A 268 25.90 1.73 -16.33
N ARG A 269 24.80 1.00 -16.13
CA ARG A 269 24.80 -0.44 -16.31
C ARG A 269 25.05 -0.71 -17.79
N ARG A 270 26.24 -1.24 -18.10
CA ARG A 270 26.51 -1.86 -19.40
C ARG A 270 25.70 -3.16 -19.46
N TYR A 271 24.60 -3.15 -20.19
CA TYR A 271 23.82 -4.36 -20.46
C TYR A 271 24.58 -5.19 -21.52
N ARG A 272 24.78 -6.48 -21.27
CA ARG A 272 25.30 -7.45 -22.25
C ARG A 272 24.10 -8.26 -22.79
N GLY A 273 23.97 -8.38 -24.11
CA GLY A 273 22.87 -9.09 -24.79
C GLY A 273 21.61 -8.25 -25.02
N LEU A 274 20.66 -8.79 -25.78
CA LEU A 274 19.34 -8.21 -26.06
C LEU A 274 18.28 -8.61 -25.01
N GLY A 275 18.63 -9.47 -24.04
CA GLY A 275 17.76 -9.87 -22.94
C GLY A 275 16.69 -10.85 -23.40
N TRP A 276 15.41 -10.59 -23.11
CA TRP A 276 14.31 -11.48 -23.52
C TRP A 276 14.22 -11.71 -25.03
N PHE A 277 14.72 -10.76 -25.83
CA PHE A 277 14.79 -10.88 -27.30
C PHE A 277 15.78 -11.97 -27.76
N ASP A 278 16.84 -12.26 -27.00
CA ASP A 278 17.75 -13.36 -27.31
C ASP A 278 17.09 -14.73 -27.05
N THR A 279 16.20 -14.80 -26.04
CA THR A 279 15.59 -16.06 -25.57
C THR A 279 14.33 -16.47 -26.32
N LEU A 280 13.49 -15.52 -26.74
CA LEU A 280 12.17 -15.81 -27.35
C LEU A 280 12.21 -15.89 -28.88
N GLY A 281 13.37 -15.63 -29.49
CA GLY A 281 13.61 -15.73 -30.93
C GLY A 281 12.98 -14.59 -31.75
N SER A 282 12.99 -14.77 -33.07
CA SER A 282 12.62 -13.73 -34.06
C SER A 282 11.18 -13.80 -34.57
N THR A 283 10.33 -14.65 -33.99
CA THR A 283 8.90 -14.71 -34.39
C THR A 283 8.17 -13.43 -33.96
N PRO A 284 7.12 -12.98 -34.68
CA PRO A 284 6.35 -11.79 -34.30
C PRO A 284 5.81 -11.86 -32.85
N VAL A 285 5.24 -13.01 -32.47
CA VAL A 285 4.77 -13.25 -31.09
C VAL A 285 5.92 -13.16 -30.08
N GLY A 286 7.06 -13.78 -30.37
CA GLY A 286 8.24 -13.76 -29.51
C GLY A 286 8.81 -12.36 -29.31
N ALA A 287 8.86 -11.54 -30.36
CA ALA A 287 9.30 -10.16 -30.29
C ALA A 287 8.36 -9.29 -29.43
N VAL A 288 7.04 -9.42 -29.61
CA VAL A 288 6.06 -8.71 -28.78
C VAL A 288 6.13 -9.18 -27.32
N ALA A 289 6.27 -10.48 -27.09
CA ALA A 289 6.41 -11.06 -25.76
C ALA A 289 7.70 -10.60 -25.05
N ALA A 290 8.83 -10.58 -25.74
CA ALA A 290 10.10 -10.10 -25.20
C ALA A 290 10.03 -8.61 -24.80
N ARG A 291 9.36 -7.81 -25.63
CA ARG A 291 9.07 -6.40 -25.33
C ARG A 291 8.16 -6.27 -24.10
N ALA A 292 7.05 -7.02 -24.07
CA ALA A 292 6.10 -6.98 -22.96
C ALA A 292 6.79 -7.40 -21.65
N LEU A 293 7.52 -8.52 -21.61
CA LEU A 293 8.30 -8.95 -20.43
C LEU A 293 9.31 -7.87 -19.98
N THR A 294 9.93 -7.19 -20.93
CA THR A 294 10.83 -6.06 -20.64
C THR A 294 10.09 -4.90 -19.99
N TYR A 295 8.89 -4.54 -20.48
CA TYR A 295 8.07 -3.47 -19.92
C TYR A 295 7.62 -3.83 -18.51
N TRP A 296 7.11 -5.03 -18.29
CA TRP A 296 6.69 -5.50 -16.97
C TRP A 296 7.83 -5.49 -15.92
N GLY A 297 9.07 -5.74 -16.34
CA GLY A 297 10.24 -5.66 -15.44
C GLY A 297 10.76 -4.25 -15.18
N ARG A 298 10.64 -3.32 -16.14
CA ARG A 298 11.28 -1.99 -16.06
C ARG A 298 10.31 -0.86 -15.75
N ASP A 299 9.12 -0.90 -16.33
CA ASP A 299 8.12 0.15 -16.23
C ASP A 299 7.43 0.12 -14.84
N PRO A 300 7.48 1.22 -14.06
CA PRO A 300 6.76 1.32 -12.79
C PRO A 300 5.25 1.08 -12.91
N ARG A 301 4.62 1.40 -14.06
CA ARG A 301 3.17 1.29 -14.30
C ARG A 301 2.68 -0.15 -14.18
N TYR A 302 3.41 -1.06 -14.82
CA TYR A 302 3.13 -2.50 -14.74
C TYR A 302 3.49 -3.10 -13.38
N ARG A 303 4.56 -2.62 -12.72
CA ARG A 303 4.93 -3.09 -11.38
C ARG A 303 3.91 -2.71 -10.30
N ALA A 304 3.34 -1.51 -10.39
CA ALA A 304 2.26 -1.08 -9.49
C ALA A 304 1.03 -2.00 -9.62
N SER A 305 0.77 -2.51 -10.82
CA SER A 305 -0.34 -3.44 -11.08
C SER A 305 -0.16 -4.81 -10.40
N TYR A 306 1.06 -5.35 -10.34
CA TYR A 306 1.35 -6.57 -9.55
C TYR A 306 1.18 -6.36 -8.06
N LEU A 307 1.56 -5.19 -7.57
CA LEU A 307 1.44 -4.89 -6.15
C LEU A 307 -0.02 -4.94 -5.69
N ILE A 308 -0.96 -4.47 -6.52
CA ILE A 308 -2.41 -4.59 -6.25
C ILE A 308 -2.81 -6.06 -6.07
N ILE A 309 -2.36 -6.96 -6.96
CA ILE A 309 -2.66 -8.41 -6.87
C ILE A 309 -2.17 -9.01 -5.55
N VAL A 310 -0.95 -8.66 -5.11
CA VAL A 310 -0.38 -9.16 -3.84
C VAL A 310 -1.16 -8.67 -2.62
N PHE A 311 -1.80 -7.49 -2.72
CA PHE A 311 -2.60 -6.94 -1.63
C PHE A 311 -4.04 -7.48 -1.56
N VAL A 312 -4.54 -8.15 -2.59
CA VAL A 312 -5.93 -8.67 -2.62
C VAL A 312 -6.26 -9.55 -1.41
N PRO A 313 -5.41 -10.51 -0.96
CA PRO A 313 -5.71 -11.30 0.23
C PRO A 313 -5.92 -10.45 1.50
N LEU A 314 -5.22 -9.30 1.61
CA LEU A 314 -5.38 -8.41 2.76
C LEU A 314 -6.72 -7.67 2.73
N VAL A 315 -7.24 -7.34 1.54
CA VAL A 315 -8.54 -6.68 1.35
C VAL A 315 -9.70 -7.60 1.79
N VAL A 316 -9.47 -8.91 1.86
CA VAL A 316 -10.48 -9.92 2.25
C VAL A 316 -10.49 -10.19 3.76
N ILE A 317 -9.42 -9.85 4.50
CA ILE A 317 -9.33 -9.97 5.97
C ILE A 317 -10.54 -9.32 6.71
N PRO A 318 -11.03 -8.13 6.31
CA PRO A 318 -12.20 -7.52 6.93
C PRO A 318 -13.44 -8.42 6.94
N LEU A 319 -13.61 -9.30 5.95
CA LEU A 319 -14.76 -10.23 5.93
C LEU A 319 -14.67 -11.25 7.07
N GLY A 320 -13.48 -11.83 7.28
CA GLY A 320 -13.24 -12.77 8.38
C GLY A 320 -13.43 -12.12 9.74
N VAL A 321 -12.88 -10.91 9.86
CA VAL A 321 -13.05 -10.02 11.01
C VAL A 321 -14.52 -9.63 11.22
N ALA A 322 -15.29 -9.39 10.15
CA ALA A 322 -16.71 -9.06 10.19
C ALA A 322 -17.61 -10.27 10.49
N GLY A 323 -17.03 -11.46 10.73
CA GLY A 323 -17.73 -12.63 11.25
C GLY A 323 -18.03 -13.67 10.18
N VAL A 324 -17.57 -13.46 8.94
CA VAL A 324 -17.54 -14.54 7.96
C VAL A 324 -16.56 -15.59 8.47
N PRO A 325 -16.96 -16.85 8.59
CA PRO A 325 -16.05 -17.89 9.06
C PRO A 325 -14.76 -17.96 8.22
N TRP A 326 -13.60 -18.07 8.90
CA TRP A 326 -12.27 -17.98 8.27
C TRP A 326 -12.04 -18.97 7.12
N HIS A 327 -12.61 -20.18 7.23
CA HIS A 327 -12.57 -21.17 6.16
C HIS A 327 -13.18 -20.62 4.84
N TRP A 328 -14.38 -20.04 4.86
CA TRP A 328 -15.01 -19.45 3.66
C TRP A 328 -14.25 -18.23 3.15
N THR A 329 -13.68 -17.44 4.05
CA THR A 329 -12.89 -16.26 3.66
C THR A 329 -11.64 -16.64 2.86
N ALA A 330 -11.09 -17.84 3.07
CA ALA A 330 -9.92 -18.32 2.34
C ALA A 330 -10.16 -18.60 0.84
N LEU A 331 -11.42 -18.80 0.42
CA LEU A 331 -11.78 -19.10 -0.98
C LEU A 331 -11.92 -17.85 -1.86
N VAL A 332 -12.10 -16.67 -1.26
CA VAL A 332 -12.42 -15.42 -1.97
C VAL A 332 -11.22 -14.77 -2.68
N PRO A 333 -10.00 -14.73 -2.11
CA PRO A 333 -8.91 -13.96 -2.70
C PRO A 333 -8.52 -14.40 -4.10
N LEU A 334 -8.48 -15.71 -4.36
CA LEU A 334 -7.93 -16.23 -5.62
C LEU A 334 -8.80 -15.93 -6.85
N PRO A 335 -10.13 -16.18 -6.86
CA PRO A 335 -10.99 -15.74 -7.97
C PRO A 335 -10.92 -14.24 -8.20
N LEU A 336 -10.83 -13.44 -7.14
CA LEU A 336 -10.71 -11.98 -7.25
C LEU A 336 -9.36 -11.56 -7.85
N MET A 337 -8.26 -12.18 -7.42
CA MET A 337 -6.93 -11.97 -8.02
C MET A 337 -6.93 -12.35 -9.50
N ALA A 338 -7.57 -13.45 -9.88
CA ALA A 338 -7.66 -13.91 -11.26
C ALA A 338 -8.48 -12.95 -12.14
N LEU A 339 -9.61 -12.44 -11.63
CA LEU A 339 -10.41 -11.42 -12.28
C LEU A 339 -9.60 -10.13 -12.50
N ILE A 340 -8.92 -9.64 -11.46
CA ILE A 340 -8.09 -8.42 -11.53
C ILE A 340 -6.93 -8.63 -12.52
N ALA A 341 -6.26 -9.79 -12.46
CA ALA A 341 -5.16 -10.12 -13.37
C ALA A 341 -5.63 -10.21 -14.84
N GLY A 342 -6.80 -10.81 -15.09
CA GLY A 342 -7.41 -10.86 -16.42
C GLY A 342 -7.81 -9.48 -16.95
N PHE A 343 -8.17 -8.57 -16.04
CA PHE A 343 -8.47 -7.17 -16.36
C PHE A 343 -7.21 -6.32 -16.64
N LEU A 344 -6.03 -6.66 -16.11
CA LEU A 344 -4.83 -5.79 -16.23
C LEU A 344 -4.52 -5.33 -17.67
N PRO A 345 -4.60 -6.17 -18.72
CA PRO A 345 -4.30 -5.76 -20.09
C PRO A 345 -5.42 -4.98 -20.81
N HIS A 346 -6.51 -4.62 -20.12
CA HIS A 346 -7.70 -3.98 -20.72
C HIS A 346 -7.44 -2.75 -21.58
N ASN A 347 -6.36 -2.01 -21.34
CA ASN A 347 -5.98 -0.85 -22.14
C ASN A 347 -4.50 -0.88 -22.54
N ASP A 348 -3.91 -2.07 -22.65
CA ASP A 348 -2.46 -2.28 -22.86
C ASP A 348 -1.92 -1.64 -24.16
N VAL A 349 -2.76 -1.52 -25.19
CA VAL A 349 -2.41 -0.81 -26.43
C VAL A 349 -2.15 0.67 -26.17
N SER A 350 -2.96 1.31 -25.33
CA SER A 350 -2.80 2.73 -25.02
C SER A 350 -1.58 2.99 -24.14
N TYR A 351 -1.18 2.01 -23.32
CA TYR A 351 0.04 2.08 -22.49
C TYR A 351 1.33 2.19 -23.31
N ASP A 352 1.33 1.65 -24.54
CA ASP A 352 2.43 1.79 -25.47
C ASP A 352 2.59 3.21 -26.03
N ASN A 353 1.53 4.03 -25.92
CA ASN A 353 1.49 5.39 -26.46
C ASN A 353 1.97 5.36 -27.94
N THR A 354 2.80 6.31 -28.36
CA THR A 354 3.34 6.40 -29.72
C THR A 354 4.08 5.14 -30.16
N ALA A 355 4.61 4.31 -29.26
CA ALA A 355 5.34 3.08 -29.61
C ALA A 355 4.47 2.02 -30.31
N VAL A 356 3.13 2.16 -30.27
CA VAL A 356 2.21 1.31 -31.05
C VAL A 356 2.50 1.34 -32.56
N TRP A 357 3.13 2.41 -33.05
CA TRP A 357 3.52 2.56 -34.46
C TRP A 357 4.35 1.38 -34.97
N LEU A 358 5.20 0.78 -34.14
CA LEU A 358 6.05 -0.36 -34.52
C LEU A 358 5.23 -1.57 -34.93
N HIS A 359 4.11 -1.84 -34.23
CA HIS A 359 3.23 -2.96 -34.55
C HIS A 359 2.48 -2.71 -35.84
N VAL A 360 1.97 -1.48 -36.03
CA VAL A 360 1.24 -1.07 -37.24
C VAL A 360 2.17 -1.09 -38.47
N ALA A 361 3.37 -0.53 -38.37
CA ALA A 361 4.31 -0.42 -39.49
C ALA A 361 4.97 -1.76 -39.86
N SER A 362 5.11 -2.69 -38.90
CA SER A 362 5.72 -4.01 -39.16
C SER A 362 4.86 -4.91 -40.06
N GLY A 363 3.55 -4.64 -40.17
CA GLY A 363 2.62 -5.49 -40.90
C GLY A 363 2.44 -6.90 -40.29
N ALA A 364 2.92 -7.13 -39.06
CA ALA A 364 2.69 -8.38 -38.36
C ALA A 364 1.18 -8.56 -38.10
N PRO A 365 0.66 -9.80 -38.23
CA PRO A 365 -0.77 -10.02 -38.07
C PRO A 365 -1.18 -9.73 -36.62
N GLY A 366 -2.28 -9.00 -36.41
CA GLY A 366 -2.65 -8.44 -35.11
C GLY A 366 -2.84 -9.48 -34.01
N TRP A 367 -3.22 -10.71 -34.36
CA TRP A 367 -3.32 -11.81 -33.38
C TRP A 367 -1.97 -12.10 -32.70
N SER A 368 -0.85 -11.89 -33.41
CA SER A 368 0.50 -12.12 -32.90
C SER A 368 0.89 -11.07 -31.85
N ASP A 369 0.49 -9.82 -32.05
CA ASP A 369 0.65 -8.76 -31.07
C ASP A 369 -0.23 -9.02 -29.84
N ARG A 370 -1.52 -9.39 -30.04
CA ARG A 370 -2.42 -9.74 -28.94
C ARG A 370 -1.84 -10.85 -28.08
N LEU A 371 -1.46 -11.97 -28.69
CA LEU A 371 -0.92 -13.11 -27.97
C LEU A 371 0.38 -12.77 -27.22
N GLY A 372 1.29 -12.04 -27.87
CA GLY A 372 2.57 -11.64 -27.26
C GLY A 372 2.41 -10.77 -26.00
N ARG A 373 1.41 -9.88 -25.97
CA ARG A 373 1.11 -9.02 -24.81
C ARG A 373 0.62 -9.79 -23.58
N LEU A 374 0.00 -10.94 -23.80
CA LEU A 374 -0.55 -11.76 -22.71
C LEU A 374 0.52 -12.64 -22.03
N VAL A 375 1.67 -12.84 -22.67
CA VAL A 375 2.74 -13.72 -22.18
C VAL A 375 3.18 -13.38 -20.75
N PRO A 376 3.48 -12.12 -20.38
CA PRO A 376 3.87 -11.80 -19.00
C PRO A 376 2.83 -12.21 -17.95
N VAL A 377 1.55 -11.92 -18.23
CA VAL A 377 0.45 -12.23 -17.31
C VAL A 377 0.21 -13.74 -17.21
N LEU A 378 0.29 -14.47 -18.32
CA LEU A 378 0.16 -15.92 -18.31
C LEU A 378 1.32 -16.60 -17.59
N THR A 379 2.54 -16.09 -17.78
CA THR A 379 3.76 -16.67 -17.19
C THR A 379 3.75 -16.59 -15.66
N VAL A 380 3.19 -15.52 -15.09
CA VAL A 380 3.05 -15.35 -13.64
C VAL A 380 1.70 -15.87 -13.13
N GLY A 381 0.64 -15.63 -13.89
CA GLY A 381 -0.75 -15.94 -13.52
C GLY A 381 -1.02 -17.44 -13.43
N ILE A 382 -0.52 -18.26 -14.35
CA ILE A 382 -0.75 -19.72 -14.29
C ILE A 382 -0.08 -20.35 -13.06
N PRO A 383 1.22 -20.12 -12.76
CA PRO A 383 1.81 -20.61 -11.52
C PRO A 383 1.14 -20.06 -10.26
N ALA A 384 0.77 -18.77 -10.26
CA ALA A 384 0.08 -18.15 -9.13
C ALA A 384 -1.33 -18.73 -8.92
N LEU A 385 -2.03 -19.13 -9.99
CA LEU A 385 -3.31 -19.83 -9.90
C LEU A 385 -3.14 -21.18 -9.20
N VAL A 386 -2.18 -22.00 -9.63
CA VAL A 386 -1.96 -23.34 -9.04
C VAL A 386 -1.53 -23.22 -7.57
N ALA A 387 -0.55 -22.36 -7.28
CA ALA A 387 -0.07 -22.13 -5.92
C ALA A 387 -1.16 -21.52 -5.02
N GLY A 388 -1.92 -20.54 -5.55
CA GLY A 388 -3.01 -19.91 -4.84
C GLY A 388 -4.17 -20.86 -4.57
N SER A 389 -4.52 -21.73 -5.52
CA SER A 389 -5.53 -22.78 -5.31
C SER A 389 -5.10 -23.75 -4.23
N TRP A 390 -3.81 -24.11 -4.20
CA TRP A 390 -3.25 -24.98 -3.16
C TRP A 390 -3.34 -24.33 -1.78
N VAL A 391 -2.90 -23.07 -1.65
CA VAL A 391 -2.95 -22.32 -0.38
C VAL A 391 -4.39 -22.12 0.10
N SER A 392 -5.29 -21.71 -0.79
CA SER A 392 -6.70 -21.48 -0.46
C SER A 392 -7.42 -22.78 -0.06
N ALA A 393 -7.17 -23.90 -0.75
CA ALA A 393 -7.74 -25.20 -0.37
C ALA A 393 -7.21 -25.69 1.00
N TRP A 394 -5.90 -25.51 1.25
CA TRP A 394 -5.30 -25.83 2.54
C TRP A 394 -5.90 -25.00 3.69
N LEU A 395 -6.07 -23.69 3.49
CA LEU A 395 -6.70 -22.80 4.47
C LEU A 395 -8.20 -23.08 4.66
N PHE A 396 -8.90 -23.54 3.62
CA PHE A 396 -10.29 -23.96 3.70
C PHE A 396 -10.46 -25.25 4.53
N GLY A 397 -9.43 -26.10 4.57
CA GLY A 397 -9.43 -27.35 5.32
C GLY A 397 -10.00 -28.55 4.57
N ASP A 398 -10.42 -28.37 3.32
CA ASP A 398 -10.91 -29.44 2.44
C ASP A 398 -10.33 -29.29 1.02
N TRP A 399 -9.71 -30.37 0.55
CA TRP A 399 -9.08 -30.44 -0.76
C TRP A 399 -10.09 -30.50 -1.92
N THR A 400 -11.38 -30.77 -1.67
CA THR A 400 -12.43 -30.66 -2.69
C THR A 400 -12.53 -29.25 -3.27
N ALA A 401 -12.11 -28.22 -2.52
CA ALA A 401 -12.08 -26.83 -2.99
C ALA A 401 -11.00 -26.56 -4.06
N PHE A 402 -9.95 -27.38 -4.13
CA PHE A 402 -8.84 -27.18 -5.08
C PHE A 402 -9.30 -27.15 -6.55
N PRO A 403 -9.98 -28.18 -7.10
CA PRO A 403 -10.46 -28.17 -8.48
C PRO A 403 -11.49 -27.05 -8.74
N LEU A 404 -12.29 -26.69 -7.73
CA LEU A 404 -13.26 -25.59 -7.82
C LEU A 404 -12.56 -24.24 -8.03
N LEU A 405 -11.57 -23.96 -7.19
CA LEU A 405 -10.76 -22.74 -7.27
C LEU A 405 -10.01 -22.66 -8.59
N VAL A 406 -9.38 -23.74 -9.04
CA VAL A 406 -8.69 -23.76 -10.33
C VAL A 406 -9.67 -23.48 -11.47
N GLY A 407 -10.84 -24.13 -11.49
CA GLY A 407 -11.84 -23.94 -12.55
C GLY A 407 -12.37 -22.50 -12.63
N VAL A 408 -12.86 -21.97 -11.52
CA VAL A 408 -13.42 -20.61 -11.45
C VAL A 408 -12.37 -19.56 -11.75
N SER A 409 -11.19 -19.66 -11.13
CA SER A 409 -10.13 -18.66 -11.30
C SER A 409 -9.49 -18.74 -12.69
N THR A 410 -9.36 -19.93 -13.30
CA THR A 410 -8.88 -20.05 -14.69
C THR A 410 -9.87 -19.44 -15.66
N SER A 411 -11.18 -19.67 -15.47
CA SER A 411 -12.23 -19.03 -16.27
C SER A 411 -12.11 -17.51 -16.19
N ALA A 412 -12.04 -16.95 -14.97
CA ALA A 412 -11.92 -15.51 -14.77
C ALA A 412 -10.67 -14.91 -15.42
N LEU A 413 -9.49 -15.54 -15.23
CA LEU A 413 -8.23 -15.07 -15.81
C LEU A 413 -8.29 -15.09 -17.34
N LEU A 414 -8.55 -16.25 -17.94
CA LEU A 414 -8.45 -16.42 -19.39
C LEU A 414 -9.55 -15.65 -20.14
N SER A 415 -10.78 -15.64 -19.60
CA SER A 415 -11.85 -14.81 -20.17
C SER A 415 -11.51 -13.32 -20.09
N GLY A 416 -10.90 -12.86 -18.98
CA GLY A 416 -10.44 -11.48 -18.86
C GLY A 416 -9.36 -11.11 -19.86
N LEU A 417 -8.37 -11.98 -20.07
CA LEU A 417 -7.33 -11.76 -21.08
C LEU A 417 -7.90 -11.73 -22.52
N GLY A 418 -8.86 -12.61 -22.81
CA GLY A 418 -9.57 -12.62 -24.09
C GLY A 418 -10.36 -11.34 -24.33
N LEU A 419 -11.21 -10.95 -23.38
CA LEU A 419 -12.02 -9.73 -23.46
C LEU A 419 -11.15 -8.47 -23.51
N SER A 420 -10.09 -8.41 -22.71
CA SER A 420 -9.12 -7.31 -22.73
C SER A 420 -8.46 -7.15 -24.10
N SER A 421 -8.15 -8.25 -24.79
CA SER A 421 -7.55 -8.21 -26.14
C SER A 421 -8.45 -7.54 -27.18
N VAL A 422 -9.78 -7.58 -26.98
CA VAL A 422 -10.79 -6.95 -27.84
C VAL A 422 -11.03 -5.50 -27.42
N VAL A 423 -11.32 -5.27 -26.14
CA VAL A 423 -11.71 -3.94 -25.65
C VAL A 423 -10.56 -2.95 -25.74
N SER A 424 -9.31 -3.38 -25.56
CA SER A 424 -8.14 -2.51 -25.71
C SER A 424 -7.99 -1.92 -27.11
N VAL A 425 -8.67 -2.49 -28.11
CA VAL A 425 -8.71 -1.98 -29.50
C VAL A 425 -9.96 -1.16 -29.75
N LEU A 426 -11.12 -1.63 -29.29
CA LEU A 426 -12.40 -0.99 -29.60
C LEU A 426 -12.63 0.31 -28.83
N LEU A 427 -12.17 0.36 -27.59
CA LEU A 427 -12.41 1.47 -26.67
C LEU A 427 -11.08 1.98 -26.09
N PRO A 428 -10.11 2.43 -26.92
CA PRO A 428 -8.88 3.00 -26.43
C PRO A 428 -9.18 4.32 -25.72
N TYR A 429 -8.66 4.49 -24.52
CA TYR A 429 -8.80 5.73 -23.77
C TYR A 429 -7.45 6.19 -23.20
N PRO A 430 -7.32 7.48 -22.86
CA PRO A 430 -6.07 8.01 -22.34
C PRO A 430 -5.53 7.27 -21.12
N THR A 431 -4.25 6.89 -21.16
CA THR A 431 -3.52 6.29 -20.04
C THR A 431 -2.39 7.18 -19.57
N VAL A 432 -1.84 6.84 -18.41
CA VAL A 432 -0.59 7.41 -17.90
C VAL A 432 0.50 7.36 -18.97
N ARG A 433 1.16 8.49 -19.25
CA ARG A 433 2.22 8.54 -20.27
C ARG A 433 3.47 7.79 -19.83
N PRO A 434 4.33 7.35 -20.76
CA PRO A 434 5.61 6.76 -20.41
C PRO A 434 6.46 7.75 -19.61
N GLY A 435 6.97 7.31 -18.45
CA GLY A 435 7.75 8.15 -17.54
C GLY A 435 6.93 8.96 -16.53
N ASP A 436 5.62 9.10 -16.75
CA ASP A 436 4.70 9.65 -15.76
C ASP A 436 4.38 8.60 -14.68
N HIS A 437 3.85 9.10 -13.56
CA HIS A 437 3.56 8.29 -12.39
C HIS A 437 2.39 7.31 -12.61
N PRO A 438 2.48 6.03 -12.20
CA PRO A 438 1.41 5.04 -12.41
C PRO A 438 0.01 5.40 -11.90
N PHE A 439 -0.10 6.25 -10.87
CA PHE A 439 -1.40 6.71 -10.35
C PHE A 439 -1.80 8.11 -10.84
N GLN A 440 -1.02 8.74 -11.72
CA GLN A 440 -1.43 9.98 -12.39
C GLN A 440 -2.36 9.64 -13.54
N GLN A 441 -3.67 9.58 -13.25
CA GLN A 441 -4.68 9.35 -14.27
C GLN A 441 -4.89 10.62 -15.12
N PRO A 442 -4.95 10.49 -16.45
CA PRO A 442 -5.28 11.62 -17.32
C PRO A 442 -6.70 12.11 -17.04
N GLN A 443 -6.87 13.44 -16.93
CA GLN A 443 -8.17 14.07 -16.66
C GLN A 443 -9.22 13.78 -17.75
N ALA A 444 -8.74 13.41 -18.95
CA ALA A 444 -9.56 13.15 -20.13
C ALA A 444 -10.06 11.69 -20.26
N ALA A 445 -9.81 10.81 -19.29
CA ALA A 445 -10.27 9.41 -19.36
C ALA A 445 -11.80 9.29 -19.56
N GLY A 446 -12.57 10.20 -18.97
CA GLY A 446 -13.98 10.43 -19.29
C GLY A 446 -14.89 9.20 -19.15
N VAL A 447 -16.08 9.28 -19.75
CA VAL A 447 -17.09 8.20 -19.74
C VAL A 447 -16.59 6.94 -20.45
N LEU A 448 -15.77 7.10 -21.49
CA LEU A 448 -15.25 5.98 -22.29
C LEU A 448 -14.42 5.00 -21.44
N ALA A 449 -13.55 5.52 -20.56
CA ALA A 449 -12.78 4.68 -19.65
C ALA A 449 -13.70 3.89 -18.70
N SER A 450 -14.72 4.54 -18.13
CA SER A 450 -15.68 3.86 -17.24
C SER A 450 -16.46 2.77 -17.97
N VAL A 451 -16.90 3.00 -19.21
CA VAL A 451 -17.62 2.01 -20.02
C VAL A 451 -16.71 0.84 -20.40
N ALA A 452 -15.49 1.11 -20.88
CA ALA A 452 -14.50 0.09 -21.21
C ALA A 452 -14.16 -0.78 -19.99
N GLN A 453 -13.89 -0.17 -18.83
CA GLN A 453 -13.55 -0.91 -17.63
C GLN A 453 -14.74 -1.72 -17.10
N SER A 454 -15.92 -1.12 -17.02
CA SER A 454 -17.13 -1.79 -16.51
C SER A 454 -17.54 -2.96 -17.41
N SER A 455 -17.50 -2.78 -18.74
CA SER A 455 -17.86 -3.84 -19.68
C SER A 455 -16.93 -5.06 -19.58
N ILE A 456 -15.64 -4.87 -19.32
CA ILE A 456 -14.71 -5.99 -19.13
C ILE A 456 -14.99 -6.70 -17.81
N VAL A 457 -15.13 -5.97 -16.71
CA VAL A 457 -15.44 -6.59 -15.40
C VAL A 457 -16.74 -7.38 -15.48
N VAL A 458 -17.79 -6.79 -16.04
CA VAL A 458 -19.08 -7.47 -16.26
C VAL A 458 -18.91 -8.68 -17.18
N GLY A 459 -18.18 -8.54 -18.28
CA GLY A 459 -17.91 -9.63 -19.21
C GLY A 459 -17.17 -10.80 -18.55
N ILE A 460 -16.15 -10.52 -17.72
CA ILE A 460 -15.42 -11.55 -16.97
C ILE A 460 -16.37 -12.27 -16.01
N LEU A 461 -17.20 -11.52 -15.27
CA LEU A 461 -18.17 -12.09 -14.35
C LEU A 461 -19.15 -12.99 -15.09
N VAL A 462 -19.75 -12.52 -16.19
CA VAL A 462 -20.69 -13.29 -17.01
C VAL A 462 -20.04 -14.57 -17.55
N CYS A 463 -18.82 -14.49 -18.09
CA CYS A 463 -18.08 -15.66 -18.56
C CYS A 463 -17.74 -16.63 -17.43
N SER A 464 -17.59 -16.15 -16.19
CA SER A 464 -17.27 -16.98 -15.03
C SER A 464 -18.51 -17.63 -14.38
N VAL A 465 -19.72 -17.20 -14.73
CA VAL A 465 -20.98 -17.73 -14.17
C VAL A 465 -21.10 -19.25 -14.30
N PRO A 466 -20.83 -19.90 -15.45
CA PRO A 466 -20.97 -21.35 -15.57
C PRO A 466 -20.09 -22.11 -14.58
N ALA A 467 -18.83 -21.72 -14.45
CA ALA A 467 -17.90 -22.34 -13.50
C ALA A 467 -18.29 -22.04 -12.05
N ALA A 468 -18.66 -20.79 -11.74
CA ALA A 468 -19.08 -20.40 -10.40
C ALA A 468 -20.36 -21.12 -9.97
N TRP A 469 -21.31 -21.30 -10.87
CA TRP A 469 -22.55 -22.02 -10.62
C TRP A 469 -22.30 -23.50 -10.30
N LEU A 470 -21.46 -24.17 -11.09
CA LEU A 470 -21.06 -25.55 -10.82
C LEU A 470 -20.28 -25.67 -9.50
N ALA A 471 -19.48 -24.66 -9.14
CA ALA A 471 -18.79 -24.64 -7.87
C ALA A 471 -19.76 -24.54 -6.68
N VAL A 472 -20.82 -23.74 -6.83
CA VAL A 472 -21.89 -23.65 -5.81
C VAL A 472 -22.59 -25.00 -5.67
N LEU A 473 -22.94 -25.67 -6.78
CA LEU A 473 -23.54 -27.01 -6.74
C LEU A 473 -22.64 -28.03 -6.05
N ALA A 474 -21.31 -27.92 -6.21
CA ALA A 474 -20.37 -28.80 -5.52
C ALA A 474 -20.42 -28.66 -3.98
N PHE A 475 -20.75 -27.47 -3.47
CA PHE A 475 -20.91 -27.23 -2.04
C PHE A 475 -22.32 -27.59 -1.51
N VAL A 476 -23.35 -27.51 -2.36
CA VAL A 476 -24.75 -27.76 -1.96
C VAL A 476 -25.13 -29.25 -2.11
N ASP A 477 -24.81 -29.84 -3.26
CA ASP A 477 -25.23 -31.20 -3.63
C ASP A 477 -24.13 -32.25 -3.41
N GLY A 478 -22.90 -31.80 -3.14
CA GLY A 478 -21.72 -32.65 -2.91
C GLY A 478 -20.67 -32.55 -4.04
N PRO A 479 -19.42 -32.98 -3.80
CA PRO A 479 -18.29 -32.69 -4.69
C PRO A 479 -18.31 -33.45 -6.02
N GLU A 480 -18.88 -34.66 -6.09
CA GLU A 480 -19.03 -35.41 -7.34
C GLU A 480 -20.45 -35.31 -7.89
N PRO A 481 -20.65 -35.00 -9.18
CA PRO A 481 -19.66 -34.75 -10.25
C PRO A 481 -19.23 -33.28 -10.39
N TRP A 482 -19.81 -32.38 -9.59
CA TRP A 482 -19.74 -30.93 -9.78
C TRP A 482 -18.33 -30.34 -9.68
N GLY A 483 -17.44 -30.93 -8.89
CA GLY A 483 -16.05 -30.53 -8.74
C GLY A 483 -15.25 -30.66 -10.03
N VAL A 484 -15.37 -31.81 -10.70
CA VAL A 484 -14.72 -32.06 -11.99
C VAL A 484 -15.33 -31.20 -13.07
N LEU A 485 -16.66 -31.08 -13.09
CA LEU A 485 -17.36 -30.22 -14.06
C LEU A 485 -16.96 -28.75 -13.92
N THR A 486 -16.81 -28.22 -12.70
CA THR A 486 -16.32 -26.86 -12.46
C THR A 486 -14.96 -26.63 -13.10
N LEU A 487 -14.02 -27.57 -12.90
CA LEU A 487 -12.69 -27.49 -13.47
C LEU A 487 -12.72 -27.50 -15.00
N VAL A 488 -13.39 -28.50 -15.59
CA VAL A 488 -13.43 -28.69 -17.05
C VAL A 488 -14.15 -27.54 -17.73
N VAL A 489 -15.33 -27.15 -17.24
CA VAL A 489 -16.13 -26.06 -17.82
C VAL A 489 -15.40 -24.72 -17.66
N GLY A 490 -14.80 -24.46 -16.50
CA GLY A 490 -14.06 -23.21 -16.27
C GLY A 490 -12.84 -23.07 -17.20
N VAL A 491 -12.06 -24.15 -17.37
CA VAL A 491 -10.93 -24.16 -18.32
C VAL A 491 -11.42 -24.01 -19.76
N LEU A 492 -12.46 -24.75 -20.15
CA LEU A 492 -12.99 -24.72 -21.51
C LEU A 492 -13.54 -23.33 -21.87
N VAL A 493 -14.36 -22.73 -21.01
CA VAL A 493 -14.90 -21.38 -21.22
C VAL A 493 -13.76 -20.37 -21.28
N GLY A 494 -12.81 -20.43 -20.36
CA GLY A 494 -11.64 -19.57 -20.34
C GLY A 494 -10.83 -19.62 -21.63
N VAL A 495 -10.49 -20.83 -22.10
CA VAL A 495 -9.70 -21.05 -23.33
C VAL A 495 -10.47 -20.59 -24.57
N VAL A 496 -11.76 -20.90 -24.67
CA VAL A 496 -12.59 -20.49 -25.82
C VAL A 496 -12.68 -18.97 -25.91
N VAL A 497 -12.95 -18.29 -24.78
CA VAL A 497 -13.04 -16.82 -24.75
C VAL A 497 -11.68 -16.19 -25.03
N LEU A 498 -10.58 -16.75 -24.53
CA LEU A 498 -9.23 -16.28 -24.84
C LEU A 498 -8.92 -16.40 -26.34
N ALA A 499 -9.14 -17.57 -26.93
CA ALA A 499 -8.86 -17.81 -28.35
C ALA A 499 -9.72 -16.91 -29.25
N ALA A 500 -11.02 -16.79 -28.94
CA ALA A 500 -11.92 -15.89 -29.64
C ALA A 500 -11.48 -14.42 -29.48
N GLY A 501 -11.12 -14.01 -28.26
CA GLY A 501 -10.67 -12.65 -27.96
C GLY A 501 -9.38 -12.26 -28.66
N VAL A 502 -8.40 -13.16 -28.73
CA VAL A 502 -7.14 -12.95 -29.48
C VAL A 502 -7.41 -12.86 -30.98
N ALA A 503 -8.25 -13.74 -31.53
CA ALA A 503 -8.58 -13.75 -32.95
C ALA A 503 -9.39 -12.51 -33.37
N ILE A 504 -10.42 -12.15 -32.59
CA ILE A 504 -11.28 -10.98 -32.84
C ILE A 504 -10.48 -9.70 -32.60
N GLY A 505 -9.78 -9.58 -31.47
CA GLY A 505 -8.94 -8.44 -31.13
C GLY A 505 -7.81 -8.23 -32.14
N GLY A 506 -7.21 -9.31 -32.64
CA GLY A 506 -6.21 -9.26 -33.70
C GLY A 506 -6.78 -8.72 -35.02
N ARG A 507 -7.92 -9.24 -35.48
CA ARG A 507 -8.60 -8.73 -36.69
C ARG A 507 -9.03 -7.28 -36.55
N LEU A 508 -9.47 -6.87 -35.36
CA LEU A 508 -9.83 -5.48 -35.09
C LEU A 508 -8.60 -4.57 -35.09
N PHE A 509 -7.48 -5.03 -34.54
CA PHE A 509 -6.22 -4.31 -34.56
C PHE A 509 -5.72 -4.08 -36.00
N ASP A 510 -5.79 -5.11 -36.84
CA ASP A 510 -5.43 -5.01 -38.26
C ASP A 510 -6.30 -3.99 -39.01
N ARG A 511 -7.59 -3.90 -38.65
CA ARG A 511 -8.55 -2.96 -39.29
C ARG A 511 -8.42 -1.53 -38.79
N HIS A 512 -8.13 -1.32 -37.50
CA HIS A 512 -8.15 0.01 -36.85
C HIS A 512 -6.75 0.52 -36.48
N GLY A 513 -5.67 -0.10 -36.97
CA GLY A 513 -4.29 0.29 -36.68
C GLY A 513 -4.00 1.80 -36.83
N PRO A 514 -4.41 2.45 -37.94
CA PRO A 514 -4.25 3.89 -38.11
C PRO A 514 -5.00 4.74 -37.07
N ASP A 515 -6.23 4.35 -36.72
CA ASP A 515 -7.05 5.06 -35.73
C ASP A 515 -6.45 4.94 -34.32
N LEU A 516 -5.91 3.76 -33.98
CA LEU A 516 -5.19 3.54 -32.73
C LEU A 516 -3.94 4.41 -32.63
N LEU A 517 -3.20 4.57 -33.73
CA LEU A 517 -2.03 5.44 -33.77
C LEU A 517 -2.43 6.92 -33.60
N ALA A 518 -3.50 7.34 -34.28
CA ALA A 518 -4.04 8.69 -34.14
C ALA A 518 -4.53 8.97 -32.71
N ALA A 519 -5.17 8.00 -32.06
CA ALA A 519 -5.58 8.09 -30.66
C ALA A 519 -4.35 8.18 -29.73
N ALA A 520 -3.32 7.37 -29.97
CA ALA A 520 -2.10 7.37 -29.18
C ALA A 520 -1.31 8.70 -29.27
N GLN A 521 -1.39 9.41 -30.39
CA GLN A 521 -0.76 10.72 -30.57
C GLN A 521 -1.51 11.87 -29.88
N ARG A 522 -2.81 11.69 -29.60
CA ARG A 522 -3.64 12.68 -28.89
C ARG A 522 -3.49 12.58 -27.36
N ASN A 523 -2.98 11.46 -26.86
CA ASN A 523 -2.64 11.22 -25.45
C ASN A 523 -1.39 11.96 -25.03
#